data_AF-A0A0R3SWY9-F1
#
_entry.id   AF-A0A0R3SWY9-F1
#
_cell.length_a   1.000
_cell.length_b   1.000
_cell.length_c   1.000
_cell.angle_alpha   90.00
_cell.angle_beta   90.00
_cell.angle_gamma   90.00
#
_symmetry.space_group_name_H-M   'P 1'
#
loop_
_entity.id
_entity.type
_entity.pdbx_description
1 polymer ?
#
loop_
_entity_poly.entity_id
_entity_poly.type
_entity_poly.pdbx_seq_one_letter_code
_entity_poly.pdbx_strand_id
1 'polypeptide(L)'
;MLRLKQEELESQFDLRMREALEEQKVAIEGEIYRWIRRMEAIEHVVDGRADIDRVAKETQALWLAVESLAFALEVPFSKIGATVSLARRSDEFKPFYMSEPLGSYVDTVKEIASPNHEFADVIVDSLPEEVLDKGVYTRQGLLQRFNKVYKTACNVALVGETGGSLWSYAISWLQARLLFDGLGRRRMLSRLPGVGTTLLTPDSEWPEDESKIPDAFCLLTSARAALMPETDTAVNVDPTNCADIEFAVRLLSQLRGQSAAVAADWIRDARRFLEVHQAVQALLAYAMAQNVSAFEERL
;
A
#
# COMPACT_ATOMS: atom_id res chain seq x y z
N MET A 1 77.36 -19.88 -65.10
CA MET A 1 76.92 -18.52 -64.73
C MET A 1 75.39 -18.42 -64.64
N LEU A 2 74.62 -18.93 -65.62
CA LEU A 2 73.14 -18.90 -65.60
C LEU A 2 72.51 -19.68 -64.43
N ARG A 3 72.99 -20.88 -64.11
CA ARG A 3 72.46 -21.68 -62.98
C ARG A 3 72.61 -21.00 -61.62
N LEU A 4 73.78 -20.40 -61.37
CA LEU A 4 74.03 -19.62 -60.15
C LEU A 4 73.08 -18.43 -60.02
N LYS A 5 72.78 -17.74 -61.14
CA LYS A 5 71.82 -16.64 -61.14
C LYS A 5 70.38 -17.10 -60.93
N GLN A 6 70.05 -18.30 -61.37
CA GLN A 6 68.75 -18.90 -61.16
C GLN A 6 68.55 -19.35 -59.70
N GLU A 7 69.53 -20.00 -59.09
CA GLU A 7 69.51 -20.34 -57.65
C GLU A 7 69.43 -19.09 -56.76
N GLU A 8 70.15 -18.02 -57.12
CA GLU A 8 70.12 -16.77 -56.36
C GLU A 8 68.75 -16.06 -56.47
N LEU A 9 68.11 -16.11 -57.65
CA LEU A 9 66.75 -15.62 -57.84
C LEU A 9 65.72 -16.45 -57.08
N GLU A 10 65.83 -17.78 -57.12
CA GLU A 10 64.97 -18.71 -56.39
C GLU A 10 65.08 -18.49 -54.88
N SER A 11 66.31 -18.35 -54.36
CA SER A 11 66.55 -18.04 -52.95
C SER A 11 65.93 -16.70 -52.53
N GLN A 12 66.00 -15.66 -53.37
CA GLN A 12 65.36 -14.38 -53.06
C GLN A 12 63.84 -14.45 -53.13
N PHE A 13 63.30 -15.24 -54.05
CA PHE A 13 61.85 -15.42 -54.18
C PHE A 13 61.28 -16.17 -52.97
N ASP A 14 61.96 -17.23 -52.54
CA ASP A 14 61.62 -17.99 -51.34
C ASP A 14 61.68 -17.11 -50.08
N LEU A 15 62.69 -16.24 -49.97
CA LEU A 15 62.82 -15.32 -48.85
C LEU A 15 61.62 -14.35 -48.79
N ARG A 16 61.29 -13.70 -49.91
CA ARG A 16 60.14 -12.77 -49.98
C ARG A 16 58.81 -13.47 -49.71
N MET A 17 58.64 -14.69 -50.20
CA MET A 17 57.43 -15.47 -49.95
C MET A 17 57.28 -15.79 -48.47
N ARG A 18 58.37 -16.10 -47.75
CA ARG A 18 58.35 -16.31 -46.30
C ARG A 18 58.07 -15.03 -45.54
N GLU A 19 58.72 -13.92 -45.89
CA GLU A 19 58.49 -12.60 -45.27
C GLU A 19 57.01 -12.17 -45.42
N ALA A 20 56.44 -12.27 -46.63
CA ALA A 20 55.03 -11.93 -46.84
C ALA A 20 54.07 -12.85 -46.08
N LEU A 21 54.40 -14.13 -45.93
CA LEU A 21 53.60 -15.10 -45.17
C LEU A 21 53.69 -14.81 -43.66
N GLU A 22 54.87 -14.46 -43.16
CA GLU A 22 55.09 -14.04 -41.77
C GLU A 22 54.37 -12.72 -41.46
N GLU A 23 54.41 -11.72 -42.34
CA GLU A 23 53.67 -10.46 -42.19
C GLU A 23 52.16 -10.71 -42.15
N GLN A 24 51.61 -11.52 -43.06
CA GLN A 24 50.19 -11.88 -43.04
C GLN A 24 49.82 -12.65 -41.77
N LYS A 25 50.68 -13.56 -41.32
CA LYS A 25 50.46 -14.32 -40.09
C LYS A 25 50.41 -13.40 -38.87
N VAL A 26 51.36 -12.48 -38.73
CA VAL A 26 51.40 -11.51 -37.62
C VAL A 26 50.18 -10.58 -37.67
N ALA A 27 49.76 -10.17 -38.87
CA ALA A 27 48.55 -9.35 -39.06
C ALA A 27 47.28 -10.09 -38.59
N ILE A 28 47.10 -11.34 -39.01
CA ILE A 28 45.96 -12.19 -38.61
C ILE A 28 45.99 -12.47 -37.10
N GLU A 29 47.16 -12.81 -36.54
CA GLU A 29 47.32 -13.01 -35.10
C GLU A 29 46.94 -11.75 -34.31
N GLY A 30 47.39 -10.58 -34.76
CA GLY A 30 47.03 -9.30 -34.15
C GLY A 30 45.53 -9.00 -34.22
N GLU A 31 44.86 -9.36 -35.32
CA GLU A 31 43.40 -9.26 -35.45
C GLU A 31 42.68 -10.21 -34.49
N ILE A 32 43.12 -11.47 -34.37
CA ILE A 32 42.57 -12.44 -33.43
C ILE A 32 42.68 -11.93 -31.99
N TYR A 33 43.83 -11.42 -31.57
CA TYR A 33 43.98 -10.82 -30.23
C TYR A 33 43.06 -9.63 -30.02
N ARG A 34 42.86 -8.80 -31.04
CA ARG A 34 41.93 -7.67 -30.97
C ARG A 34 40.47 -8.14 -30.82
N TRP A 35 40.10 -9.24 -31.45
CA TRP A 35 38.76 -9.84 -31.32
C TRP A 35 38.58 -10.50 -29.96
N ILE A 36 39.58 -11.24 -29.46
CA ILE A 36 39.57 -11.85 -28.12
C ILE A 36 39.34 -10.79 -27.05
N ARG A 37 40.09 -9.67 -27.09
CA ARG A 37 39.89 -8.59 -26.10
C ARG A 37 38.51 -7.95 -26.16
N ARG A 38 37.92 -7.83 -27.35
CA ARG A 38 36.55 -7.32 -27.48
C ARG A 38 35.53 -8.32 -26.93
N MET A 39 35.75 -9.61 -27.18
CA MET A 39 34.90 -10.68 -26.66
C MET A 39 34.91 -10.70 -25.14
N GLU A 40 36.10 -10.65 -24.54
CA GLU A 40 36.30 -10.60 -23.09
C GLU A 40 35.68 -9.33 -22.47
N ALA A 41 35.80 -8.18 -23.16
CA ALA A 41 35.14 -6.95 -22.74
C ALA A 41 33.60 -7.06 -22.79
N ILE A 42 33.05 -7.74 -23.81
CA ILE A 42 31.60 -7.98 -23.91
C ILE A 42 31.15 -8.96 -22.82
N GLU A 43 31.90 -10.03 -22.59
CA GLU A 43 31.63 -11.02 -21.54
C GLU A 43 31.55 -10.34 -20.17
N HIS A 44 32.54 -9.53 -19.81
CA HIS A 44 32.53 -8.78 -18.55
C HIS A 44 31.33 -7.82 -18.42
N VAL A 45 30.93 -7.15 -19.51
CA VAL A 45 29.73 -6.27 -19.51
C VAL A 45 28.44 -7.09 -19.38
N VAL A 46 28.37 -8.25 -20.02
CA VAL A 46 27.21 -9.15 -19.95
C VAL A 46 27.07 -9.75 -18.55
N ASP A 47 28.17 -10.20 -17.94
CA ASP A 47 28.16 -10.74 -16.59
C ASP A 47 27.75 -9.68 -15.56
N GLY A 48 28.31 -8.47 -15.65
CA GLY A 48 27.90 -7.35 -14.80
C GLY A 48 26.41 -7.00 -14.95
N ARG A 49 25.88 -7.08 -16.18
CA ARG A 49 24.45 -6.84 -16.44
C ARG A 49 23.56 -7.97 -15.93
N ALA A 50 24.04 -9.21 -15.96
CA ALA A 50 23.30 -10.36 -15.46
C ALA A 50 23.05 -10.27 -13.95
N ASP A 51 24.03 -9.80 -13.18
CA ASP A 51 23.88 -9.58 -11.74
C ASP A 51 22.85 -8.50 -11.42
N ILE A 52 22.90 -7.36 -12.12
CA ILE A 52 21.92 -6.27 -11.95
C ILE A 52 20.51 -6.75 -12.33
N ASP A 53 20.38 -7.53 -13.41
CA ASP A 53 19.11 -8.11 -13.83
C ASP A 53 18.55 -9.13 -12.83
N ARG A 54 19.42 -9.84 -12.10
CA ARG A 54 19.02 -10.76 -11.04
C ARG A 54 18.38 -9.99 -9.87
N VAL A 55 19.06 -8.96 -9.36
CA VAL A 55 18.57 -8.13 -8.25
C VAL A 55 17.25 -7.46 -8.62
N ALA A 56 17.14 -6.92 -9.83
CA ALA A 56 15.89 -6.30 -10.27
C ALA A 56 14.71 -7.28 -10.32
N LYS A 57 14.93 -8.53 -10.76
CA LYS A 57 13.87 -9.55 -10.75
C LYS A 57 13.42 -9.89 -9.34
N GLU A 58 14.35 -9.99 -8.39
CA GLU A 58 14.05 -10.22 -6.98
C GLU A 58 13.18 -9.07 -6.42
N THR A 59 13.55 -7.81 -6.68
CA THR A 59 12.77 -6.65 -6.23
C THR A 59 11.39 -6.56 -6.88
N GLN A 60 11.25 -7.00 -8.13
CA GLN A 60 9.96 -7.07 -8.81
C GLN A 60 9.08 -8.16 -8.21
N ALA A 61 9.66 -9.31 -7.86
CA ALA A 61 8.94 -10.37 -7.16
C ALA A 61 8.46 -9.88 -5.79
N LEU A 62 9.29 -9.14 -5.05
CA LEU A 62 8.90 -8.53 -3.77
C LEU A 62 7.76 -7.54 -3.97
N TRP A 63 7.87 -6.63 -4.95
CA TRP A 63 6.81 -5.67 -5.27
C TRP A 63 5.49 -6.37 -5.60
N LEU A 64 5.50 -7.43 -6.42
CA LEU A 64 4.30 -8.20 -6.75
C LEU A 64 3.69 -8.89 -5.52
N ALA A 65 4.52 -9.42 -4.62
CA ALA A 65 4.04 -10.04 -3.38
C ALA A 65 3.36 -9.00 -2.48
N VAL A 66 3.98 -7.83 -2.29
CA VAL A 66 3.41 -6.74 -1.49
C VAL A 66 2.17 -6.13 -2.17
N GLU A 67 2.11 -6.06 -3.50
CA GLU A 67 0.93 -5.60 -4.23
C GLU A 67 -0.23 -6.59 -4.06
N SER A 68 0.04 -7.90 -4.11
CA SER A 68 -0.97 -8.91 -3.84
C SER A 68 -1.52 -8.83 -2.41
N LEU A 69 -0.65 -8.47 -1.46
CA LEU A 69 -0.99 -8.20 -0.07
C LEU A 69 -1.85 -6.94 0.06
N ALA A 70 -1.51 -5.86 -0.64
CA ALA A 70 -2.29 -4.62 -0.68
C ALA A 70 -3.69 -4.86 -1.26
N PHE A 71 -3.78 -5.60 -2.36
CA PHE A 71 -5.04 -5.97 -2.98
C PHE A 71 -5.94 -6.79 -2.04
N ALA A 72 -5.35 -7.71 -1.27
CA ALA A 72 -6.07 -8.50 -0.27
C ALA A 72 -6.68 -7.64 0.86
N LEU A 73 -6.11 -6.46 1.15
CA LEU A 73 -6.65 -5.52 2.14
C LEU A 73 -7.77 -4.65 1.59
N GLU A 74 -7.72 -4.30 0.30
CA GLU A 74 -8.69 -3.41 -0.33
C GLU A 74 -9.96 -4.16 -0.75
N VAL A 75 -9.80 -5.36 -1.29
CA VAL A 75 -10.92 -6.13 -1.85
C VAL A 75 -11.58 -6.97 -0.76
N PRO A 76 -12.91 -6.83 -0.55
CA PRO A 76 -13.62 -7.68 0.39
C PRO A 76 -13.54 -9.14 -0.04
N PHE A 77 -13.32 -10.04 0.91
CA PHE A 77 -13.28 -11.48 0.66
C PHE A 77 -14.60 -11.93 0.01
N SER A 78 -14.55 -12.28 -1.28
CA SER A 78 -15.68 -12.87 -1.98
C SER A 78 -15.42 -14.37 -2.17
N LYS A 79 -16.30 -15.20 -1.63
CA LYS A 79 -16.27 -16.67 -1.82
C LYS A 79 -16.43 -17.10 -3.30
N ILE A 80 -16.60 -16.18 -4.23
CA ILE A 80 -16.99 -16.45 -5.62
C ILE A 80 -15.81 -16.98 -6.47
N GLY A 81 -14.56 -16.84 -6.00
CA GLY A 81 -13.37 -17.32 -6.71
C GLY A 81 -12.46 -18.29 -5.94
N ALA A 82 -12.75 -18.58 -4.67
CA ALA A 82 -11.92 -19.50 -3.89
C ALA A 82 -12.10 -20.92 -4.45
N THR A 83 -11.07 -21.39 -5.17
CA THR A 83 -10.97 -22.77 -5.59
C THR A 83 -11.19 -23.68 -4.37
N VAL A 84 -11.91 -24.77 -4.60
CA VAL A 84 -12.57 -25.66 -3.63
C VAL A 84 -11.62 -26.37 -2.64
N SER A 85 -10.36 -25.95 -2.48
CA SER A 85 -9.33 -26.80 -1.87
C SER A 85 -8.86 -26.48 -0.45
N LEU A 86 -9.12 -25.30 0.17
CA LEU A 86 -8.57 -25.05 1.53
C LEU A 86 -9.50 -24.45 2.59
N ALA A 87 -10.76 -24.12 2.30
CA ALA A 87 -11.64 -23.43 3.26
C ALA A 87 -12.77 -24.31 3.84
N ARG A 88 -12.50 -25.59 4.16
CA ARG A 88 -13.48 -26.47 4.84
C ARG A 88 -13.26 -26.55 6.37
N ARG A 89 -12.56 -25.59 6.99
CA ARG A 89 -12.12 -25.70 8.39
C ARG A 89 -12.55 -24.61 9.39
N SER A 90 -13.29 -23.57 8.99
CA SER A 90 -13.86 -22.64 9.98
C SER A 90 -15.33 -22.35 9.68
N ASP A 91 -16.18 -22.98 10.48
CA ASP A 91 -17.64 -22.79 10.55
C ASP A 91 -18.00 -21.46 11.22
N GLU A 92 -17.35 -20.38 10.79
CA GLU A 92 -17.64 -19.02 11.24
C GLU A 92 -17.97 -18.20 9.99
N PHE A 93 -19.19 -17.68 9.96
CA PHE A 93 -19.69 -16.82 8.90
C PHE A 93 -18.93 -15.49 8.95
N LYS A 94 -17.69 -15.46 8.44
CA LYS A 94 -16.92 -14.21 8.35
C LYS A 94 -17.72 -13.24 7.48
N PRO A 95 -18.05 -12.04 7.99
CA PRO A 95 -18.84 -11.07 7.23
C PRO A 95 -18.09 -10.68 5.94
N PHE A 96 -18.84 -10.33 4.89
CA PHE A 96 -18.39 -9.92 3.54
C PHE A 96 -17.48 -8.66 3.49
N TYR A 97 -16.85 -8.31 4.61
CA TYR A 97 -16.26 -7.01 4.93
C TYR A 97 -14.93 -7.14 5.67
N MET A 98 -14.41 -8.36 5.82
CA MET A 98 -13.07 -8.66 6.30
C MET A 98 -12.19 -9.13 5.14
N SER A 99 -10.90 -8.84 5.23
CA SER A 99 -9.87 -9.38 4.34
C SER A 99 -9.71 -10.88 4.55
N GLU A 100 -9.06 -11.53 3.60
CA GLU A 100 -8.55 -12.88 3.78
C GLU A 100 -7.51 -12.90 4.93
N PRO A 101 -7.31 -14.03 5.65
CA PRO A 101 -6.18 -14.18 6.57
C PRO A 101 -4.86 -13.81 5.87
N LEU A 102 -4.09 -12.94 6.52
CA LEU A 102 -2.90 -12.34 5.92
C LEU A 102 -1.67 -13.25 5.97
N GLY A 103 -1.73 -14.33 6.76
CA GLY A 103 -0.60 -15.23 7.02
C GLY A 103 0.09 -15.71 5.74
N SER A 104 -0.66 -16.23 4.77
CA SER A 104 -0.07 -16.75 3.53
C SER A 104 0.66 -15.68 2.72
N TYR A 105 0.15 -14.46 2.70
CA TYR A 105 0.77 -13.36 1.98
C TYR A 105 2.03 -12.87 2.68
N VAL A 106 1.99 -12.79 4.01
CA VAL A 106 3.15 -12.43 4.83
C VAL A 106 4.26 -13.46 4.69
N ASP A 107 3.92 -14.76 4.66
CA ASP A 107 4.88 -15.83 4.43
C ASP A 107 5.55 -15.71 3.05
N THR A 108 4.79 -15.39 2.00
CA THR A 108 5.37 -15.17 0.66
C THR A 108 6.28 -13.95 0.61
N VAL A 109 5.94 -12.88 1.33
CA VAL A 109 6.80 -11.69 1.42
C VAL A 109 8.08 -12.04 2.18
N LYS A 110 7.99 -12.82 3.26
CA LYS A 110 9.14 -13.24 4.06
C LYS A 110 10.09 -14.18 3.29
N GLU A 111 9.55 -15.10 2.50
CA GLU A 111 10.31 -16.00 1.62
C GLU A 111 11.09 -15.22 0.56
N ILE A 112 10.49 -14.17 -0.03
CA ILE A 112 11.12 -13.37 -1.08
C ILE A 112 12.09 -12.33 -0.49
N ALA A 113 11.79 -11.76 0.68
CA ALA A 113 12.60 -10.73 1.32
C ALA A 113 13.95 -11.26 1.86
N SER A 114 13.96 -12.50 2.36
CA SER A 114 15.17 -13.17 2.83
C SER A 114 15.99 -13.62 1.62
N PRO A 115 17.22 -13.10 1.34
CA PRO A 115 18.21 -12.52 2.25
C PRO A 115 18.58 -11.03 2.03
N ASN A 116 18.01 -10.35 1.03
CA ASN A 116 18.51 -9.04 0.57
C ASN A 116 17.83 -7.83 1.23
N HIS A 117 16.67 -8.01 1.87
CA HIS A 117 15.83 -6.91 2.34
C HIS A 117 15.53 -6.97 3.83
N GLU A 118 16.47 -6.50 4.68
CA GLU A 118 16.29 -6.42 6.15
C GLU A 118 15.07 -5.59 6.55
N PHE A 119 14.81 -4.48 5.84
CA PHE A 119 13.68 -3.60 6.11
C PHE A 119 12.32 -4.31 5.97
N ALA A 120 12.20 -5.20 4.98
CA ALA A 120 10.95 -5.91 4.75
C ALA A 120 10.68 -6.94 5.87
N ASP A 121 11.73 -7.61 6.37
CA ASP A 121 11.62 -8.56 7.48
C ASP A 121 11.20 -7.86 8.78
N VAL A 122 11.80 -6.71 9.09
CA VAL A 122 11.44 -5.92 10.29
C VAL A 122 9.98 -5.45 10.24
N ILE A 123 9.48 -5.01 9.08
CA ILE A 123 8.07 -4.60 8.97
C ILE A 123 7.13 -5.79 9.08
N VAL A 124 7.47 -6.91 8.43
CA VAL A 124 6.69 -8.15 8.52
C VAL A 124 6.59 -8.63 9.96
N ASP A 125 7.69 -8.61 10.71
CA ASP A 125 7.73 -9.01 12.12
C ASP A 125 7.00 -8.01 13.03
N SER A 126 6.83 -6.76 12.60
CA SER A 126 6.06 -5.74 13.35
C SER A 126 4.54 -5.91 13.22
N LEU A 127 4.06 -6.75 12.29
CA LEU A 127 2.63 -6.98 12.11
C LEU A 127 2.05 -7.81 13.28
N PRO A 128 0.92 -7.39 13.86
CA PRO A 128 0.33 -8.11 14.98
C PRO A 128 -0.21 -9.49 14.56
N GLU A 129 0.08 -10.54 15.35
CA GLU A 129 -0.35 -11.93 15.08
C GLU A 129 -1.87 -12.08 14.91
N GLU A 130 -2.65 -11.21 15.58
CA GLU A 130 -4.11 -11.19 15.43
C GLU A 130 -4.57 -10.95 13.98
N VAL A 131 -3.79 -10.21 13.19
CA VAL A 131 -4.06 -9.90 11.78
C VAL A 131 -3.81 -11.11 10.89
N LEU A 132 -2.79 -11.91 11.22
CA LEU A 132 -2.44 -13.11 10.46
C LEU A 132 -3.57 -14.14 10.49
N ASP A 133 -4.18 -14.34 11.67
CA ASP A 133 -5.24 -15.34 11.89
C ASP A 133 -6.64 -14.85 11.48
N LYS A 134 -7.01 -13.64 11.92
CA LYS A 134 -8.39 -13.16 11.81
C LYS A 134 -8.65 -12.41 10.52
N GLY A 135 -7.62 -11.78 9.95
CA GLY A 135 -7.74 -10.78 8.89
C GLY A 135 -8.15 -9.40 9.45
N VAL A 136 -8.12 -8.40 8.58
CA VAL A 136 -8.39 -7.00 8.90
C VAL A 136 -9.70 -6.57 8.28
N TYR A 137 -10.39 -5.59 8.86
CA TYR A 137 -11.55 -5.00 8.19
C TYR A 137 -11.12 -4.22 6.95
N THR A 138 -11.77 -4.47 5.82
CA THR A 138 -11.52 -3.65 4.62
C THR A 138 -12.05 -2.24 4.85
N ARG A 139 -11.54 -1.28 4.07
CA ARG A 139 -12.02 0.12 4.11
C ARG A 139 -13.54 0.19 3.99
N GLN A 140 -14.12 -0.54 3.04
CA GLN A 140 -15.57 -0.61 2.84
C GLN A 140 -16.30 -1.23 4.05
N GLY A 141 -15.70 -2.25 4.67
CA GLY A 141 -16.24 -2.88 5.86
C GLY A 141 -16.31 -1.96 7.07
N LEU A 142 -15.25 -1.16 7.28
CA LEU A 142 -15.22 -0.13 8.32
C LEU A 142 -16.31 0.91 8.10
N LEU A 143 -16.51 1.38 6.87
CA LEU A 143 -17.56 2.34 6.52
C LEU A 143 -18.96 1.80 6.80
N GLN A 144 -19.24 0.58 6.37
CA GLN A 144 -20.56 -0.01 6.58
C GLN A 144 -20.85 -0.22 8.07
N ARG A 145 -19.87 -0.72 8.83
CA ARG A 145 -19.99 -0.87 10.29
C ARG A 145 -20.13 0.47 10.98
N PHE A 146 -19.42 1.50 10.52
CA PHE A 146 -19.50 2.85 11.07
C PHE A 146 -20.94 3.37 11.04
N ASN A 147 -21.73 3.11 10.00
CA ASN A 147 -23.12 3.56 9.95
C ASN A 147 -23.98 3.00 11.12
N LYS A 148 -23.71 1.76 11.55
CA LYS A 148 -24.37 1.17 12.73
C LYS A 148 -23.87 1.84 14.01
N VAL A 149 -22.54 1.98 14.14
CA VAL A 149 -21.88 2.60 15.30
C VAL A 149 -22.33 4.05 15.48
N TYR A 150 -22.39 4.81 14.40
CA TYR A 150 -22.87 6.19 14.34
C TYR A 150 -24.30 6.29 14.88
N LYS A 151 -25.23 5.44 14.41
CA LYS A 151 -26.62 5.42 14.90
C LYS A 151 -26.68 5.14 16.40
N THR A 152 -25.96 4.14 16.87
CA THR A 152 -25.94 3.78 18.30
C THR A 152 -25.25 4.84 19.15
N ALA A 153 -24.19 5.47 18.65
CA ALA A 153 -23.46 6.52 19.35
C ALA A 153 -24.30 7.80 19.43
N CYS A 154 -25.02 8.19 18.37
CA CYS A 154 -25.96 9.32 18.41
C CYS A 154 -27.10 9.09 19.42
N ASN A 155 -27.60 7.86 19.53
CA ASN A 155 -28.64 7.52 20.51
C ASN A 155 -28.18 7.66 21.97
N VAL A 156 -26.87 7.73 22.21
CA VAL A 156 -26.24 7.74 23.55
C VAL A 156 -25.31 8.94 23.73
N ALA A 157 -25.31 9.92 22.81
CA ALA A 157 -24.38 11.03 22.78
C ALA A 157 -24.50 11.99 23.99
N LEU A 158 -25.71 12.15 24.56
CA LEU A 158 -25.95 12.99 25.75
C LEU A 158 -25.65 12.29 27.08
N VAL A 159 -25.19 11.04 27.05
CA VAL A 159 -24.99 10.22 28.25
C VAL A 159 -23.53 10.29 28.70
N GLY A 160 -23.31 10.92 29.84
CA GLY A 160 -22.00 11.00 30.48
C GLY A 160 -21.48 9.67 31.05
N GLU A 161 -20.25 9.69 31.58
CA GLU A 161 -19.50 8.51 32.03
C GLU A 161 -20.15 7.79 33.22
N THR A 162 -20.88 8.51 34.07
CA THR A 162 -21.57 7.96 35.26
C THR A 162 -22.97 7.41 34.98
N GLY A 163 -23.36 7.33 33.70
CA GLY A 163 -24.74 7.05 33.30
C GLY A 163 -25.64 8.27 33.49
N GLY A 164 -26.69 8.36 32.68
CA GLY A 164 -27.65 9.45 32.67
C GLY A 164 -29.04 9.02 33.18
N SER A 165 -29.92 9.99 33.41
CA SER A 165 -31.33 9.68 33.71
C SER A 165 -32.00 9.00 32.51
N LEU A 166 -33.07 8.22 32.73
CA LEU A 166 -33.82 7.63 31.62
C LEU A 166 -34.32 8.68 30.60
N TRP A 167 -34.53 9.91 31.07
CA TRP A 167 -34.88 11.04 30.22
C TRP A 167 -33.68 11.49 29.35
N SER A 168 -32.43 11.48 29.82
CA SER A 168 -31.30 11.81 28.94
C SER A 168 -31.17 10.82 27.77
N TYR A 169 -31.45 9.54 27.98
CA TYR A 169 -31.52 8.55 26.90
C TYR A 169 -32.64 8.85 25.90
N ALA A 170 -33.84 9.16 26.39
CA ALA A 170 -34.97 9.47 25.51
C ALA A 170 -34.79 10.78 24.73
N ILE A 171 -34.16 11.81 25.31
CA ILE A 171 -33.79 13.05 24.59
C ILE A 171 -32.72 12.76 23.55
N SER A 172 -31.67 11.98 23.89
CA SER A 172 -30.62 11.62 22.94
C SER A 172 -31.17 10.86 21.74
N TRP A 173 -32.09 9.92 21.97
CA TRP A 173 -32.77 9.19 20.91
C TRP A 173 -33.66 10.12 20.05
N LEU A 174 -34.39 11.05 20.67
CA LEU A 174 -35.24 12.00 19.97
C LEU A 174 -34.41 12.95 19.09
N GLN A 175 -33.31 13.49 19.63
CA GLN A 175 -32.39 14.37 18.92
C GLN A 175 -31.66 13.63 17.80
N ALA A 176 -31.20 12.39 18.03
CA ALA A 176 -30.61 11.56 16.99
C ALA A 176 -31.58 11.35 15.82
N ARG A 177 -32.84 11.00 16.11
CA ARG A 177 -33.85 10.79 15.07
C ARG A 177 -34.16 12.07 14.28
N LEU A 178 -34.23 13.22 14.94
CA LEU A 178 -34.45 14.51 14.28
C LEU A 178 -33.24 14.97 13.45
N LEU A 179 -32.02 14.59 13.83
CA LEU A 179 -30.81 14.80 13.03
C LEU A 179 -30.79 13.95 11.75
N PHE A 180 -31.35 12.73 11.78
CA PHE A 180 -31.50 11.89 10.57
C PHE A 180 -32.56 12.45 9.60
N ASP A 181 -33.70 12.91 10.10
CA ASP A 181 -34.78 13.47 9.27
C ASP A 181 -34.43 14.90 8.76
N GLY A 182 -33.57 15.62 9.47
CA GLY A 182 -33.19 17.02 9.18
C GLY A 182 -32.10 17.23 8.12
N LEU A 183 -31.49 16.16 7.60
CA LEU A 183 -30.42 16.25 6.59
C LEU A 183 -30.86 16.89 5.26
N GLY A 184 -32.15 16.87 4.93
CA GLY A 184 -32.71 17.65 3.83
C GLY A 184 -32.80 19.16 4.09
N ARG A 185 -32.79 19.63 5.35
CA ARG A 185 -32.94 21.05 5.72
C ARG A 185 -31.63 21.75 6.09
N ARG A 186 -30.61 21.05 6.61
CA ARG A 186 -29.36 21.68 7.08
C ARG A 186 -28.38 22.08 5.98
N ARG A 187 -28.42 21.47 4.79
CA ARG A 187 -27.65 21.94 3.60
C ARG A 187 -28.13 23.32 3.11
N MET A 188 -29.38 23.69 3.42
CA MET A 188 -29.91 25.03 3.17
C MET A 188 -29.44 26.05 4.23
N LEU A 189 -29.18 25.58 5.46
CA LEU A 189 -28.77 26.43 6.58
C LEU A 189 -27.26 26.63 6.68
N SER A 190 -26.42 25.74 6.13
CA SER A 190 -24.96 25.95 6.02
C SER A 190 -24.57 27.08 5.04
N ARG A 191 -25.53 27.63 4.29
CA ARG A 191 -25.36 28.83 3.46
C ARG A 191 -25.67 30.15 4.19
N LEU A 192 -26.12 30.10 5.45
CA LEU A 192 -26.39 31.28 6.25
C LEU A 192 -25.25 31.52 7.25
N PRO A 193 -24.53 32.64 7.17
CA PRO A 193 -23.47 32.96 8.12
C PRO A 193 -24.09 33.20 9.50
N GLY A 194 -23.60 32.50 10.53
CA GLY A 194 -23.93 32.76 11.93
C GLY A 194 -24.86 31.74 12.62
N VAL A 195 -25.39 30.72 11.91
CA VAL A 195 -26.20 29.66 12.54
C VAL A 195 -25.75 28.29 12.02
N GLY A 196 -24.65 27.78 12.54
CA GLY A 196 -24.22 26.43 12.23
C GLY A 196 -23.00 26.04 13.04
N THR A 197 -23.12 24.97 13.82
CA THR A 197 -21.97 24.16 14.22
C THR A 197 -21.21 23.79 12.95
N THR A 198 -20.08 24.46 12.73
CA THR A 198 -19.23 24.28 11.55
C THR A 198 -18.77 22.83 11.51
N LEU A 199 -18.98 22.15 10.38
CA LEU A 199 -18.41 20.81 10.18
C LEU A 199 -16.89 20.96 10.22
N LEU A 200 -16.26 20.23 11.13
CA LEU A 200 -14.81 20.23 11.27
C LEU A 200 -14.21 19.60 10.01
N THR A 201 -13.43 20.38 9.28
CA THR A 201 -12.55 19.90 8.21
C THR A 201 -11.15 19.65 8.78
N PRO A 202 -10.30 18.87 8.10
CA PRO A 202 -8.92 18.62 8.55
C PRO A 202 -8.13 19.90 8.86
N ASP A 203 -8.44 21.00 8.19
CA ASP A 203 -7.79 22.31 8.34
C ASP A 203 -8.46 23.25 9.36
N SER A 204 -9.50 22.79 10.07
CA SER A 204 -10.16 23.64 11.07
C SER A 204 -9.34 23.71 12.36
N GLU A 205 -9.00 24.93 12.79
CA GLU A 205 -8.36 25.17 14.09
C GLU A 205 -9.30 24.69 15.21
N TRP A 206 -8.77 23.84 16.10
CA TRP A 206 -9.49 23.40 17.28
C TRP A 206 -9.76 24.61 18.17
N PRO A 207 -11.03 24.86 18.58
CA PRO A 207 -11.32 25.99 19.44
C PRO A 207 -10.66 25.78 20.80
N GLU A 208 -9.75 26.67 21.19
CA GLU A 208 -9.02 26.62 22.47
C GLU A 208 -9.92 26.90 23.70
N ASP A 209 -11.13 27.43 23.48
CA ASP A 209 -12.10 27.72 24.55
C ASP A 209 -12.84 26.46 25.03
N GLU A 210 -12.77 26.13 26.34
CA GLU A 210 -13.54 25.02 26.96
C GLU A 210 -15.07 25.15 26.76
N SER A 211 -15.57 26.36 26.52
CA SER A 211 -16.99 26.63 26.23
C SER A 211 -17.41 26.30 24.79
N LYS A 212 -16.44 26.01 23.90
CA LYS A 212 -16.64 25.65 22.49
C LYS A 212 -16.23 24.21 22.18
N ILE A 213 -16.08 23.35 23.20
CA ILE A 213 -15.87 21.92 22.95
C ILE A 213 -17.04 21.43 22.09
N PRO A 214 -16.79 20.92 20.88
CA PRO A 214 -17.84 20.50 19.99
C PRO A 214 -18.65 19.38 20.63
N ASP A 215 -19.98 19.55 20.68
CA ASP A 215 -20.89 18.52 21.17
C ASP A 215 -20.57 17.17 20.53
N ALA A 216 -20.79 16.08 21.26
CA ALA A 216 -20.61 14.72 20.75
C ALA A 216 -21.37 14.48 19.43
N PHE A 217 -22.51 15.14 19.24
CA PHE A 217 -23.24 15.12 17.96
C PHE A 217 -22.46 15.79 16.82
N CYS A 218 -21.79 16.92 17.06
CA CYS A 218 -20.98 17.60 16.06
C CYS A 218 -19.82 16.73 15.61
N LEU A 219 -19.09 16.13 16.56
CA LEU A 219 -17.99 15.20 16.30
C LEU A 219 -18.44 13.97 15.50
N LEU A 220 -19.58 13.38 15.87
CA LEU A 220 -20.14 12.25 15.13
C LEU A 220 -20.55 12.66 13.71
N THR A 221 -21.21 13.80 13.55
CA THR A 221 -21.66 14.27 12.24
C THR A 221 -20.50 14.65 11.33
N SER A 222 -19.42 15.25 11.85
CA SER A 222 -18.21 15.54 11.07
C SER A 222 -17.47 14.25 10.71
N ALA A 223 -17.38 13.28 11.63
CA ALA A 223 -16.78 11.98 11.33
C ALA A 223 -17.56 11.24 10.24
N ARG A 224 -18.90 11.30 10.25
CA ARG A 224 -19.74 10.75 9.19
C ARG A 224 -19.49 11.45 7.85
N ALA A 225 -19.42 12.77 7.84
CA ALA A 225 -19.18 13.52 6.60
C ALA A 225 -17.79 13.22 5.99
N ALA A 226 -16.77 13.03 6.83
CA ALA A 226 -15.42 12.65 6.39
C ALA A 226 -15.34 11.23 5.83
N LEU A 227 -16.09 10.28 6.41
CA LEU A 227 -16.12 8.89 5.97
C LEU A 227 -17.04 8.63 4.77
N MET A 228 -18.11 9.41 4.66
CA MET A 228 -19.15 9.25 3.63
C MET A 228 -19.46 10.62 3.04
N PRO A 229 -18.58 11.17 2.19
CA PRO A 229 -18.92 12.36 1.44
C PRO A 229 -20.12 12.01 0.56
N GLU A 230 -21.26 12.67 0.80
CA GLU A 230 -22.43 12.53 -0.06
C GLU A 230 -22.06 13.13 -1.42
N THR A 231 -21.70 12.29 -2.38
CA THR A 231 -21.31 12.71 -3.73
C THR A 231 -22.55 13.21 -4.48
N ASP A 232 -22.87 14.50 -4.33
CA ASP A 232 -23.80 15.23 -5.21
C ASP A 232 -23.16 15.52 -6.59
N THR A 233 -21.90 15.14 -6.80
CA THR A 233 -21.15 15.41 -8.02
C THR A 233 -21.49 14.40 -9.12
N ALA A 234 -21.77 14.90 -10.34
CA ALA A 234 -22.07 14.08 -11.53
C ALA A 234 -20.89 13.18 -12.01
N VAL A 235 -19.77 13.18 -11.28
CA VAL A 235 -18.62 12.31 -11.52
C VAL A 235 -18.75 11.13 -10.58
N ASN A 236 -18.83 9.93 -11.15
CA ASN A 236 -18.84 8.66 -10.45
C ASN A 236 -17.42 8.38 -9.89
N VAL A 237 -17.01 9.16 -8.88
CA VAL A 237 -15.80 8.88 -8.11
C VAL A 237 -16.20 7.86 -7.07
N ASP A 238 -15.50 6.72 -7.03
CA ASP A 238 -15.72 5.70 -6.00
C ASP A 238 -15.57 6.35 -4.62
N PRO A 239 -16.66 6.50 -3.84
CA PRO A 239 -16.65 7.25 -2.59
C PRO A 239 -15.76 6.61 -1.51
N THR A 240 -15.31 5.37 -1.77
CA THR A 240 -14.42 4.61 -0.89
C THR A 240 -12.98 5.12 -0.94
N ASN A 241 -12.55 5.80 -2.00
CA ASN A 241 -11.18 6.29 -2.07
C ASN A 241 -10.98 7.64 -1.33
N CYS A 242 -12.06 8.37 -1.07
CA CYS A 242 -12.05 9.67 -0.40
C CYS A 242 -12.36 9.62 1.11
N ALA A 243 -12.44 8.42 1.70
CA ALA A 243 -12.78 8.27 3.11
C ALA A 243 -11.55 8.48 4.01
N ASP A 244 -11.51 9.62 4.70
CA ASP A 244 -10.44 9.96 5.64
C ASP A 244 -10.64 9.26 6.99
N ILE A 245 -10.28 7.97 7.05
CA ILE A 245 -10.41 7.16 8.28
C ILE A 245 -9.58 7.75 9.42
N GLU A 246 -8.39 8.27 9.15
CA GLU A 246 -7.52 8.88 10.17
C GLU A 246 -8.21 10.07 10.87
N PHE A 247 -8.81 10.95 10.07
CA PHE A 247 -9.52 12.11 10.59
C PHE A 247 -10.75 11.67 11.42
N ALA A 248 -11.49 10.68 10.93
CA ALA A 248 -12.61 10.11 11.68
C ALA A 248 -12.16 9.48 13.01
N VAL A 249 -11.05 8.74 13.04
CA VAL A 249 -10.49 8.17 14.28
C VAL A 249 -10.13 9.27 15.27
N ARG A 250 -9.52 10.37 14.83
CA ARG A 250 -9.21 11.53 15.70
C ARG A 250 -10.49 12.13 16.29
N LEU A 251 -11.51 12.39 15.47
CA LEU A 251 -12.79 12.94 15.93
C LEU A 251 -13.50 12.03 16.93
N LEU A 252 -13.54 10.72 16.64
CA LEU A 252 -14.19 9.75 17.54
C LEU A 252 -13.41 9.52 18.82
N SER A 253 -12.07 9.65 18.80
CA SER A 253 -11.23 9.51 19.99
C SER A 253 -11.46 10.62 21.03
N GLN A 254 -12.06 11.74 20.62
CA GLN A 254 -12.40 12.85 21.49
C GLN A 254 -13.80 12.74 22.10
N LEU A 255 -14.60 11.75 21.67
CA LEU A 255 -15.90 11.48 22.28
C LEU A 255 -15.71 11.13 23.76
N ARG A 256 -16.69 11.49 24.58
CA ARG A 256 -16.73 11.19 26.01
C ARG A 256 -17.99 10.40 26.36
N GLY A 257 -17.96 9.75 27.53
CA GLY A 257 -19.11 9.01 28.05
C GLY A 257 -19.42 7.71 27.29
N GLN A 258 -20.68 7.35 27.24
CA GLN A 258 -21.09 6.06 26.65
C GLN A 258 -21.01 6.04 25.11
N SER A 259 -21.08 7.20 24.45
CA SER A 259 -20.85 7.29 23.01
C SER A 259 -19.42 6.88 22.62
N ALA A 260 -18.43 7.20 23.46
CA ALA A 260 -17.05 6.80 23.29
C ALA A 260 -16.87 5.29 23.46
N ALA A 261 -17.55 4.68 24.43
CA ALA A 261 -17.51 3.23 24.64
C ALA A 261 -18.05 2.46 23.43
N VAL A 262 -19.13 2.95 22.81
CA VAL A 262 -19.69 2.37 21.58
C VAL A 262 -18.76 2.54 20.38
N ALA A 263 -18.07 3.69 20.29
CA ALA A 263 -17.10 3.95 19.23
C ALA A 263 -15.77 3.22 19.43
N ALA A 264 -15.41 2.84 20.66
CA ALA A 264 -14.10 2.28 21.02
C ALA A 264 -13.77 1.01 20.23
N ASP A 265 -14.74 0.10 20.05
CA ASP A 265 -14.51 -1.11 19.28
C ASP A 265 -14.26 -0.82 17.80
N TRP A 266 -14.99 0.16 17.23
CA TRP A 266 -14.73 0.58 15.85
C TRP A 266 -13.38 1.29 15.71
N ILE A 267 -13.00 2.12 16.68
CA ILE A 267 -11.69 2.81 16.69
C ILE A 267 -10.55 1.79 16.74
N ARG A 268 -10.67 0.74 17.56
CA ARG A 268 -9.65 -0.33 17.65
C ARG A 268 -9.46 -1.01 16.29
N ASP A 269 -10.56 -1.33 15.62
CA ASP A 269 -10.52 -2.00 14.31
C ASP A 269 -10.04 -1.08 13.19
N ALA A 270 -10.42 0.20 13.22
CA ALA A 270 -9.92 1.21 12.29
C ALA A 270 -8.41 1.45 12.47
N ARG A 271 -7.90 1.49 13.71
CA ARG A 271 -6.47 1.63 13.98
C ARG A 271 -5.68 0.43 13.44
N ARG A 272 -6.14 -0.80 13.68
CA ARG A 272 -5.50 -2.01 13.13
C ARG A 272 -5.44 -1.96 11.60
N PHE A 273 -6.52 -1.52 10.95
CA PHE A 273 -6.50 -1.32 9.51
C PHE A 273 -5.45 -0.31 9.07
N LEU A 274 -5.36 0.85 9.75
CA LEU A 274 -4.38 1.88 9.43
C LEU A 274 -2.94 1.42 9.67
N GLU A 275 -2.67 0.71 10.77
CA GLU A 275 -1.35 0.14 11.08
C GLU A 275 -0.88 -0.78 9.94
N VAL A 276 -1.74 -1.70 9.52
CA VAL A 276 -1.43 -2.65 8.45
C VAL A 276 -1.35 -1.95 7.09
N HIS A 277 -2.25 -1.01 6.80
CA HIS A 277 -2.24 -0.24 5.56
C HIS A 277 -0.95 0.59 5.43
N GLN A 278 -0.53 1.25 6.51
CA GLN A 278 0.71 2.02 6.55
C GLN A 278 1.94 1.11 6.39
N ALA A 279 1.96 -0.05 7.05
CA ALA A 279 3.03 -1.03 6.89
C ALA A 279 3.16 -1.51 5.43
N VAL A 280 2.04 -1.84 4.79
CA VAL A 280 2.03 -2.26 3.38
C VAL A 280 2.44 -1.13 2.44
N GLN A 281 1.97 0.09 2.67
CA GLN A 281 2.40 1.26 1.89
C GLN A 281 3.90 1.53 2.04
N ALA A 282 4.46 1.38 3.24
CA ALA A 282 5.89 1.51 3.46
C ALA A 282 6.69 0.43 2.71
N LEU A 283 6.21 -0.82 2.71
CA LEU A 283 6.80 -1.92 1.94
C LEU A 283 6.73 -1.67 0.43
N LEU A 284 5.59 -1.18 -0.09
CA LEU A 284 5.45 -0.83 -1.49
C LEU A 284 6.40 0.31 -1.88
N ALA A 285 6.46 1.37 -1.09
CA ALA A 285 7.37 2.49 -1.33
C ALA A 285 8.84 2.03 -1.32
N TYR A 286 9.20 1.15 -0.39
CA TYR A 286 10.53 0.55 -0.32
C TYR A 286 10.85 -0.29 -1.56
N ALA A 287 9.96 -1.21 -1.95
CA ALA A 287 10.15 -2.06 -3.12
C ALA A 287 10.26 -1.23 -4.41
N MET A 288 9.46 -0.16 -4.53
CA MET A 288 9.52 0.78 -5.65
C MET A 288 10.82 1.57 -5.68
N ALA A 289 11.28 2.09 -4.54
CA ALA A 289 12.56 2.80 -4.44
C ALA A 289 13.74 1.89 -4.83
N GLN A 290 13.72 0.64 -4.37
CA GLN A 290 14.74 -0.34 -4.72
C GLN A 290 14.72 -0.66 -6.22
N ASN A 291 13.54 -0.83 -6.80
CA ASN A 291 13.39 -1.07 -8.24
C ASN A 291 13.95 0.09 -9.06
N VAL A 292 13.67 1.35 -8.68
CA VAL A 292 14.25 2.54 -9.32
C VAL A 292 15.78 2.57 -9.19
N SER A 293 16.34 2.26 -8.02
CA SER A 293 17.79 2.20 -7.85
C SER A 293 18.45 1.15 -8.76
N ALA A 294 17.83 -0.02 -8.90
CA ALA A 294 18.30 -1.07 -9.81
C ALA A 294 18.18 -0.66 -11.29
N PHE A 295 17.23 0.22 -11.64
CA PHE A 295 17.14 0.79 -12.98
C PHE A 295 18.21 1.84 -13.25
N GLU A 296 18.59 2.65 -12.26
CA GLU A 296 19.69 3.62 -12.40
C GLU A 296 21.03 2.92 -12.61
N GLU A 297 21.30 1.82 -11.90
CA GLU A 297 22.53 1.03 -12.08
C GLU A 297 22.63 0.35 -13.47
N ARG A 298 21.50 0.18 -14.18
CA ARG A 298 21.47 -0.39 -15.53
C ARG A 298 21.80 0.60 -16.65
N LEU A 299 21.63 1.90 -16.40
CA LEU A 299 21.76 2.98 -17.40
C LEU A 299 23.20 3.46 -17.54
#